data_AF-A0A4Q3JEA7-F1
#
_entry.id   AF-A0A4Q3JEA7-F1
#
_cell.length_a   1.000
_cell.length_b   1.000
_cell.length_c   1.000
_cell.angle_alpha   90.00
_cell.angle_beta   90.00
_cell.angle_gamma   90.00
#
_symmetry.space_group_name_H-M   'P 1'
#
loop_
_entity.id
_entity.type
_entity.pdbx_description
1 polymer ?
#
loop_
_entity_poly.entity_id
_entity_poly.type
_entity_poly.pdbx_seq_one_letter_code
_entity_poly.pdbx_strand_id
1 'polypeptide(L)'
;MALRLPRRFWIALLALLVASVSLLPLGFILYVGVDTGWETASAMIFRPRVGELLVNTLLLLGLTVPISTVLALALAWLTERSDLPGARLFAWLAVAPLAVQAFVHSYAWISLVPGLNGLFAGVL
;
A
#
# COMPACT_ATOMS: atom_id res chain seq x y z
N MET A 1 -10.39 -9.55 44.20
CA MET A 1 -10.83 -9.21 42.82
C MET A 1 -10.10 -7.94 42.40
N ALA A 2 -8.89 -8.10 41.88
CA ALA A 2 -7.91 -7.01 41.74
C ALA A 2 -8.23 -6.07 40.57
N LEU A 3 -8.12 -4.76 40.79
CA LEU A 3 -8.26 -3.72 39.77
C LEU A 3 -7.19 -3.88 38.66
N ARG A 4 -7.54 -4.59 37.57
CA ARG A 4 -6.75 -4.62 36.31
C ARG A 4 -7.15 -3.50 35.33
N LEU A 5 -7.99 -2.58 35.78
CA LEU A 5 -8.54 -1.46 35.01
C LEU A 5 -7.52 -0.39 34.55
N PRO A 6 -6.45 -0.03 35.29
CA PRO A 6 -5.65 1.15 34.93
C PRO A 6 -4.86 0.94 33.62
N ARG A 7 -4.21 -0.21 33.43
CA ARG A 7 -3.39 -0.46 32.23
C ARG A 7 -4.22 -0.52 30.94
N ARG A 8 -5.38 -1.17 30.96
CA ARG A 8 -6.27 -1.25 29.79
C ARG A 8 -6.86 0.10 29.43
N PHE A 9 -7.22 0.90 30.44
CA PHE A 9 -7.69 2.26 30.26
C PHE A 9 -6.63 3.14 29.59
N TRP A 10 -5.38 3.11 30.08
CA TRP A 10 -4.28 3.87 29.47
C TRP A 10 -3.97 3.45 28.02
N ILE A 11 -3.97 2.14 27.73
CA ILE A 11 -3.78 1.65 26.36
C ILE A 11 -4.90 2.14 25.45
N ALA A 12 -6.16 2.03 25.89
CA ALA A 12 -7.30 2.50 25.12
C ALA A 12 -7.22 4.01 24.88
N LEU A 13 -6.90 4.81 25.90
CA LEU A 13 -6.75 6.26 25.78
C LEU A 13 -5.66 6.65 24.78
N LEU A 14 -4.48 6.02 24.87
CA LEU A 14 -3.37 6.28 23.93
C LEU A 14 -3.73 5.83 22.51
N ALA A 15 -4.37 4.67 22.34
CA ALA A 15 -4.83 4.20 21.04
C ALA A 15 -5.85 5.17 20.43
N LEU A 16 -6.77 5.71 21.24
CA LEU A 16 -7.77 6.68 20.80
C LEU A 16 -7.10 8.00 20.39
N LEU A 17 -6.13 8.48 21.17
CA LEU A 17 -5.34 9.67 20.83
C LEU A 17 -4.61 9.47 19.51
N VAL A 18 -3.88 8.36 19.34
CA VAL A 18 -3.15 8.05 18.10
C VAL A 18 -4.12 7.96 16.92
N ALA A 19 -5.24 7.25 17.08
CA ALA A 19 -6.27 7.15 16.04
C ALA A 19 -6.84 8.53 15.66
N SER A 20 -7.16 9.39 16.65
CA SER A 20 -7.64 10.74 16.41
C SER A 20 -6.60 11.60 15.67
N VAL A 21 -5.33 11.53 16.05
CA VAL A 21 -4.25 12.25 15.38
C VAL A 21 -4.05 11.74 13.94
N SER A 22 -4.14 10.43 13.72
CA SER A 22 -4.04 9.82 12.38
C SER A 22 -5.19 10.20 11.45
N LEU A 23 -6.33 10.66 11.98
CA LEU A 23 -7.47 11.15 11.20
C LEU A 23 -7.34 12.63 10.79
N LEU A 24 -6.38 13.38 11.34
CA LEU A 24 -6.20 14.80 11.02
C LEU A 24 -6.05 15.07 9.50
N PRO A 25 -5.28 14.30 8.72
CA PRO A 25 -5.18 14.52 7.27
C PRO A 25 -6.52 14.34 6.55
N LEU A 26 -7.35 13.38 6.98
CA LEU A 26 -8.68 13.20 6.41
C LEU A 26 -9.60 14.37 6.77
N GLY A 27 -9.55 14.83 8.01
CA GLY A 27 -10.27 16.04 8.45
C GLY A 27 -9.86 17.27 7.63
N PHE A 28 -8.57 17.43 7.35
CA PHE A 28 -8.05 18.49 6.50
C PHE A 28 -8.58 18.41 5.06
N ILE A 29 -8.59 17.21 4.46
CA ILE A 29 -9.15 17.00 3.10
C ILE A 29 -10.65 17.36 3.06
N LEU A 30 -11.42 16.97 4.08
CA LEU A 30 -12.84 17.31 4.18
C LEU A 30 -13.03 18.83 4.32
N TYR A 31 -12.24 19.47 5.19
CA TYR A 31 -12.26 20.91 5.38
C TYR A 31 -11.98 21.66 4.06
N VAL A 32 -10.88 21.31 3.38
CA VAL A 32 -10.52 21.93 2.09
C VAL A 32 -11.59 21.66 1.03
N GLY A 33 -12.16 20.45 1.00
CA GLY A 33 -13.25 20.10 0.08
C GLY A 33 -14.50 20.95 0.26
N VAL A 34 -14.87 21.26 1.51
CA VAL A 34 -15.99 22.16 1.83
C VAL A 34 -15.64 23.61 1.48
N ASP A 35 -14.46 24.07 1.88
CA ASP A 35 -13.97 25.44 1.65
C ASP A 35 -13.87 25.78 0.15
N THR A 36 -13.47 24.80 -0.67
CA THR A 36 -13.41 24.91 -2.13
C THR A 36 -14.77 25.13 -2.79
N GLY A 37 -15.87 24.73 -2.13
CA GLY A 37 -17.23 24.82 -2.67
C GLY A 37 -17.58 23.70 -3.66
N TRP A 38 -18.87 23.32 -3.68
CA TRP A 38 -19.35 22.15 -4.44
C TRP A 38 -19.13 22.25 -5.95
N GLU A 39 -19.35 23.41 -6.54
CA GLU A 39 -19.22 23.62 -7.99
C GLU A 39 -17.77 23.37 -8.45
N THR A 40 -16.79 23.99 -7.78
CA THR A 40 -15.38 23.82 -8.09
C THR A 40 -14.88 22.41 -7.74
N ALA A 41 -15.25 21.89 -6.57
CA ALA A 41 -14.84 20.55 -6.14
C ALA A 41 -15.35 19.45 -7.09
N SER A 42 -16.63 19.50 -7.47
CA SER A 42 -17.21 18.53 -8.41
C SER A 42 -16.58 18.62 -9.80
N ALA A 43 -16.33 19.84 -10.31
CA ALA A 43 -15.63 20.03 -11.58
C ALA A 43 -14.19 19.48 -11.57
N MET A 44 -13.52 19.49 -10.42
CA MET A 44 -12.17 18.91 -10.26
C MET A 44 -12.20 17.39 -10.12
N ILE A 45 -13.15 16.85 -9.34
CA ILE A 45 -13.27 15.42 -9.03
C ILE A 45 -13.76 14.63 -10.24
N PHE A 46 -14.79 15.12 -10.94
CA PHE A 46 -15.45 14.38 -12.02
C PHE A 46 -14.82 14.62 -13.41
N ARG A 47 -13.51 14.86 -13.46
CA ARG A 47 -12.78 14.98 -14.73
C ARG A 47 -12.56 13.60 -15.36
N PRO A 48 -12.59 13.47 -16.69
CA PRO A 48 -12.35 12.20 -17.39
C PRO A 48 -11.08 11.47 -16.91
N ARG A 49 -10.03 12.25 -16.62
CA ARG A 49 -8.76 11.74 -16.11
C ARG A 49 -8.86 10.98 -14.78
N VAL A 50 -9.77 11.36 -13.88
CA VAL A 50 -9.99 10.63 -12.61
C VAL A 50 -10.59 9.25 -12.89
N GLY A 51 -11.53 9.17 -13.84
CA GLY A 51 -12.06 7.90 -14.32
C GLY A 51 -10.98 7.00 -14.94
N GLU A 52 -10.13 7.56 -15.82
CA GLU A 52 -8.99 6.83 -16.41
C GLU A 52 -8.03 6.30 -15.32
N LEU A 53 -7.69 7.13 -14.33
CA LEU A 53 -6.81 6.73 -13.23
C LEU A 53 -7.45 5.66 -12.35
N LEU A 54 -8.76 5.75 -12.11
CA LEU A 54 -9.50 4.77 -11.33
C LEU A 54 -9.53 3.42 -12.06
N VAL A 55 -9.80 3.42 -13.37
CA VAL A 55 -9.73 2.20 -14.19
C VAL A 55 -8.32 1.61 -14.18
N ASN A 56 -7.28 2.42 -14.38
CA ASN A 56 -5.89 1.95 -14.29
C ASN A 56 -5.56 1.35 -12.92
N THR A 57 -6.05 1.95 -11.84
CA THR A 57 -5.86 1.43 -10.47
C THR A 57 -6.58 0.10 -10.29
N LEU A 58 -7.82 -0.03 -10.75
CA LEU A 58 -8.57 -1.28 -10.69
C LEU A 58 -7.92 -2.39 -11.52
N LEU A 59 -7.44 -2.07 -12.72
CA LEU A 59 -6.70 -3.01 -13.56
C LEU A 59 -5.39 -3.46 -12.89
N LEU A 60 -4.64 -2.51 -12.32
CA LEU A 60 -3.40 -2.81 -11.61
C LEU A 60 -3.67 -3.68 -10.38
N LEU A 61 -4.68 -3.39 -9.57
CA LEU A 61 -5.09 -4.26 -8.47
C LEU A 61 -5.50 -5.65 -8.96
N GLY A 62 -6.31 -5.72 -10.02
CA GLY A 62 -6.81 -6.98 -10.59
C GLY A 62 -5.71 -7.88 -11.16
N LEU A 63 -4.57 -7.32 -11.57
CA LEU A 63 -3.42 -8.07 -12.07
C LEU A 63 -2.37 -8.33 -10.99
N THR A 64 -1.92 -7.27 -10.30
CA THR A 64 -0.81 -7.34 -9.36
C THR A 64 -1.16 -8.14 -8.11
N VAL A 65 -2.39 -8.00 -7.56
CA VAL A 65 -2.76 -8.71 -6.32
C VAL A 65 -2.80 -10.22 -6.52
N PRO A 66 -3.46 -10.78 -7.56
CA PRO A 66 -3.42 -12.23 -7.78
C PRO A 66 -2.01 -12.75 -8.05
N ILE A 67 -1.22 -12.07 -8.90
CA ILE A 67 0.14 -12.50 -9.24
C ILE A 67 1.03 -12.51 -7.98
N SER A 68 1.05 -11.40 -7.23
CA SER A 68 1.82 -11.31 -5.99
C SER A 68 1.36 -12.31 -4.92
N THR A 69 0.06 -12.59 -4.82
CA THR A 69 -0.47 -13.59 -3.89
C THR A 69 0.02 -14.99 -4.25
N VAL A 70 -0.04 -15.38 -5.53
CA VAL A 70 0.45 -16.69 -6.00
C VAL A 70 1.95 -16.81 -5.74
N LEU A 71 2.73 -15.77 -6.07
CA LEU A 71 4.18 -15.76 -5.84
C LEU A 71 4.53 -15.83 -4.35
N ALA A 72 3.84 -15.04 -3.51
CA ALA A 72 4.05 -15.03 -2.07
C ALA A 72 3.72 -16.38 -1.44
N LEU A 73 2.60 -17.00 -1.83
CA LEU A 73 2.23 -18.33 -1.35
C LEU A 73 3.24 -19.40 -1.79
N ALA A 74 3.71 -19.34 -3.05
CA ALA A 74 4.71 -20.27 -3.56
C ALA A 74 6.04 -20.13 -2.79
N LEU A 75 6.52 -18.91 -2.57
CA LEU A 75 7.75 -18.65 -1.81
C LEU A 75 7.62 -19.05 -0.33
N ALA A 76 6.47 -18.77 0.30
CA ALA A 76 6.19 -19.19 1.66
C ALA A 76 6.19 -20.72 1.78
N TRP A 77 5.51 -21.42 0.86
CA TRP A 77 5.51 -22.88 0.84
C TRP A 77 6.92 -23.45 0.62
N LEU A 78 7.69 -22.88 -0.31
CA LEU A 78 9.04 -23.34 -0.62
C LEU A 78 10.00 -23.17 0.58
N THR A 79 9.87 -22.08 1.33
CA THR A 79 10.78 -21.77 2.45
C THR A 79 10.39 -22.46 3.76
N GLU A 80 9.10 -22.78 3.96
CA GLU A 80 8.62 -23.37 5.23
C GLU A 80 8.26 -24.86 5.14
N ARG A 81 7.86 -25.35 3.97
CA ARG A 81 7.29 -26.70 3.79
C ARG A 81 8.01 -27.59 2.79
N SER A 82 9.10 -27.12 2.19
CA SER A 82 9.92 -27.91 1.27
C SER A 82 11.37 -28.02 1.75
N ASP A 83 12.09 -29.03 1.28
CA ASP A 83 13.50 -29.26 1.62
C ASP A 83 14.46 -28.35 0.81
N LEU A 84 14.10 -27.06 0.66
CA LEU A 84 14.89 -26.11 -0.12
C LEU A 84 16.23 -25.83 0.57
N PRO A 85 17.38 -26.12 -0.09
CA PRO A 85 18.68 -25.79 0.46
C PRO A 85 18.83 -24.26 0.58
N GLY A 86 19.20 -23.77 1.77
CA GLY A 86 19.37 -22.34 2.00
C GLY A 86 18.07 -21.54 2.14
N ALA A 87 16.94 -22.19 2.50
CA ALA A 87 15.64 -21.56 2.70
C ALA A 87 15.65 -20.21 3.46
N ARG A 88 16.51 -20.07 4.46
CA ARG A 88 16.67 -18.80 5.21
C ARG A 88 17.15 -17.65 4.33
N LEU A 89 18.10 -17.89 3.42
CA LEU A 89 18.58 -16.87 2.50
C LEU A 89 17.46 -16.47 1.52
N PHE A 90 16.73 -17.44 0.99
CA PHE A 90 15.59 -17.17 0.11
C PHE A 90 14.50 -16.35 0.81
N ALA A 91 14.17 -16.67 2.06
CA ALA A 91 13.23 -15.88 2.86
C ALA A 91 13.69 -14.43 3.05
N TRP A 92 14.99 -14.21 3.28
CA TRP A 92 15.56 -12.86 3.41
C TRP A 92 15.48 -12.07 2.10
N LEU A 93 15.83 -12.71 0.98
CA LEU A 93 15.76 -12.12 -0.35
C LEU A 93 14.32 -11.78 -0.75
N ALA A 94 13.33 -12.60 -0.36
CA ALA A 94 11.92 -12.34 -0.64
C ALA A 94 11.40 -11.06 0.04
N VAL A 95 11.94 -10.71 1.22
CA VAL A 95 11.52 -9.53 2.00
C VAL A 95 12.38 -8.30 1.68
N ALA A 96 13.61 -8.50 1.18
CA ALA A 96 14.56 -7.42 0.90
C ALA A 96 14.00 -6.24 0.08
N PRO A 97 13.15 -6.45 -0.95
CA PRO A 97 12.56 -5.35 -1.72
C PRO A 97 11.71 -4.39 -0.90
N LEU A 98 11.12 -4.83 0.23
CA LEU A 98 10.31 -3.96 1.09
C LEU A 98 11.12 -2.84 1.76
N ALA A 99 12.45 -2.98 1.84
CA ALA A 99 13.34 -1.93 2.33
C ALA A 99 13.66 -0.88 1.26
N VAL A 100 13.41 -1.16 -0.02
CA VAL A 100 13.68 -0.25 -1.13
C VAL A 100 12.49 0.71 -1.29
N GLN A 101 12.79 2.00 -1.37
CA GLN A 101 11.78 3.01 -1.62
C GLN A 101 11.19 2.88 -3.03
N ALA A 102 9.89 3.15 -3.18
CA ALA A 102 9.18 3.00 -4.46
C ALA A 102 9.84 3.76 -5.62
N PHE A 103 10.33 4.99 -5.39
CA PHE A 103 11.03 5.76 -6.42
C PHE A 103 12.30 5.07 -6.92
N VAL A 104 13.13 4.57 -6.01
CA VAL A 104 14.37 3.85 -6.36
C VAL A 104 14.03 2.59 -7.16
N HIS A 105 12.99 1.87 -6.75
CA HIS A 105 12.49 0.68 -7.45
C HIS A 105 12.06 1.00 -8.89
N SER A 106 11.27 2.05 -9.10
CA SER A 106 10.85 2.48 -10.43
C SER A 106 12.02 2.90 -11.33
N TYR A 107 13.00 3.63 -10.80
CA TYR A 107 14.19 4.02 -11.57
C TYR A 107 15.07 2.84 -11.94
N ALA A 108 15.21 1.84 -11.07
CA ALA A 108 15.97 0.63 -11.36
C ALA A 108 15.38 -0.11 -12.57
N TRP A 109 14.06 -0.29 -12.62
CA TRP A 109 13.38 -0.93 -13.75
C TRP A 109 13.52 -0.16 -15.06
N ILE A 110 13.29 1.15 -15.05
CA ILE A 110 13.43 1.99 -16.24
C ILE A 110 14.87 2.01 -16.76
N SER A 111 15.85 1.93 -15.86
CA SER A 111 17.27 1.88 -16.22
C SER A 111 17.67 0.54 -16.82
N LEU A 112 17.06 -0.57 -16.38
CA LEU A 112 17.28 -1.91 -16.93
C LEU A 112 16.58 -2.13 -18.26
N VAL A 113 15.35 -1.63 -18.40
CA VAL A 113 14.53 -1.78 -19.60
C VAL A 113 14.02 -0.40 -20.03
N PRO A 114 14.79 0.31 -20.89
CA PRO A 114 14.39 1.60 -21.41
C PRO A 114 13.06 1.49 -22.19
N GLY A 115 12.08 2.31 -21.83
CA GLY A 115 10.75 2.30 -22.45
C GLY A 115 9.66 1.57 -21.65
N LEU A 116 9.94 1.11 -20.43
CA LEU A 116 8.90 0.65 -19.50
C LEU A 116 7.96 1.81 -19.13
N ASN A 117 6.73 1.77 -19.65
CA ASN A 117 5.66 2.69 -19.31
C ASN A 117 4.28 2.04 -19.38
N GLY A 118 3.30 2.64 -18.72
CA GLY A 118 1.91 2.19 -18.75
C GLY A 118 1.61 1.05 -17.78
N LEU A 119 0.47 0.38 -17.98
CA LEU A 119 -0.07 -0.62 -17.03
C LEU A 119 0.91 -1.76 -16.76
N PHE A 120 1.49 -2.36 -17.82
CA PHE A 120 2.41 -3.49 -17.67
C PHE A 120 3.68 -3.13 -16.90
N ALA A 121 4.19 -1.92 -17.07
CA ALA A 121 5.33 -1.44 -16.28
C ALA A 121 4.99 -1.27 -14.79
N GLY A 122 3.72 -1.05 -14.44
CA GLY A 122 3.26 -0.99 -13.05
C GLY A 122 2.92 -2.36 -12.43
N VAL A 123 2.83 -3.42 -13.23
CA VAL A 123 2.58 -4.79 -12.76
C VAL A 123 3.88 -5.52 -12.40
N LEU A 124 4.99 -5.13 -13.03
CA LEU A 124 6.34 -5.67 -12.81
C LEU A 124 7.01 -5.05 -11.57
#